data_AF-A0A6L9ZL80-F1
#
_entry.id   AF-A0A6L9ZL80-F1
#
_cell.length_a   1.000
_cell.length_b   1.000
_cell.length_c   1.000
_cell.angle_alpha   90.00
_cell.angle_beta   90.00
_cell.angle_gamma   90.00
#
_symmetry.space_group_name_H-M   'P 1'
#
loop_
_entity.id
_entity.type
_entity.pdbx_description
1 polymer ?
#
loop_
_entity_poly.entity_id
_entity_poly.type
_entity_poly.pdbx_seq_one_letter_code
_entity_poly.pdbx_strand_id
1 'polypeptide(L)' 'MSQSSIRPVLITKVLPNSIAAEVGFEPGDSIVAINGSHPRDLIDYQFLCADEIL' A
#
# COMPACT_ATOMS: atom_id res chain seq x y z
N MET A 1 3.11 5.32 -26.14
CA MET A 1 3.45 5.42 -24.72
C MET A 1 2.58 4.41 -23.98
N SER A 2 3.15 3.33 -23.47
CA SER A 2 2.41 2.31 -22.74
C SER A 2 1.80 2.95 -21.49
N GLN A 3 0.48 3.03 -21.41
CA GLN A 3 -0.20 3.27 -20.15
C GLN A 3 0.18 2.10 -19.24
N SER A 4 1.17 2.29 -18.38
CA SER A 4 1.35 1.43 -17.22
C SER A 4 0.11 1.67 -16.37
N SER A 5 -0.93 0.85 -16.54
CA SER A 5 -2.11 0.91 -15.70
C SER A 5 -1.66 0.63 -14.28
N ILE A 6 -1.49 1.69 -13.49
CA ILE A 6 -1.26 1.60 -12.06
C ILE A 6 -2.47 0.84 -11.50
N ARG A 7 -2.23 -0.37 -10.99
CA ARG A 7 -3.24 -1.12 -10.27
C ARG A 7 -2.98 -0.88 -8.78
N PRO A 8 -3.86 -0.16 -8.08
CA PRO A 8 -3.65 0.08 -6.67
C PRO A 8 -3.64 -1.25 -5.91
N VAL A 9 -2.84 -1.31 -4.85
CA VAL A 9 -2.67 -2.54 -4.05
C VAL A 9 -3.94 -2.76 -3.24
N LEU A 10 -4.62 -3.88 -3.49
CA LEU A 10 -5.82 -4.25 -2.76
C LEU A 10 -5.46 -4.90 -1.42
N ILE A 11 -6.06 -4.41 -0.35
CA ILE A 11 -6.00 -5.01 0.98
C ILE A 11 -6.92 -6.23 0.98
N THR A 12 -6.34 -7.41 1.06
CA THR A 12 -7.10 -8.68 1.09
C THR A 12 -7.43 -9.13 2.51
N LYS A 13 -6.63 -8.71 3.49
CA LYS A 13 -6.79 -9.05 4.90
C LYS A 13 -6.07 -8.04 5.78
N VAL A 14 -6.68 -7.74 6.93
CA VAL A 14 -6.07 -6.97 8.01
C VAL A 14 -5.90 -7.87 9.22
N LEU A 15 -4.72 -7.84 9.84
CA LEU A 15 -4.43 -8.64 11.02
C LEU A 15 -5.00 -7.95 12.27
N PRO A 16 -5.62 -8.69 13.20
CA PRO A 16 -6.08 -8.12 14.46
C PRO A 16 -4.89 -7.62 15.28
N ASN A 17 -5.05 -6.50 15.99
CA ASN A 17 -4.00 -5.81 16.74
C ASN A 17 -2.79 -5.37 15.89
N SER A 18 -2.96 -5.14 14.59
CA SER A 18 -1.96 -4.51 13.74
C SER A 18 -2.20 -3.02 13.61
N ILE A 19 -1.15 -2.26 13.24
CA ILE A 19 -1.27 -0.83 12.94
C ILE A 19 -2.37 -0.58 11.89
N ALA A 20 -2.48 -1.44 10.89
CA ALA A 20 -3.54 -1.36 9.88
C ALA A 20 -4.95 -1.47 10.49
N ALA A 21 -5.14 -2.31 11.52
CA ALA A 21 -6.42 -2.41 12.22
C ALA A 21 -6.71 -1.17 13.10
N GLU A 22 -5.69 -0.63 13.77
CA GLU A 22 -5.83 0.58 14.60
C GLU A 22 -6.15 1.83 13.77
N VAL A 23 -5.57 1.92 12.57
CA VAL A 23 -5.85 2.98 11.59
C VAL A 23 -7.23 2.81 10.95
N GLY A 24 -7.81 1.60 11.00
CA GLY A 24 -9.15 1.31 10.49
C GLY A 24 -9.18 0.84 9.04
N PHE A 25 -8.12 0.16 8.57
CA PHE A 25 -8.15 -0.48 7.25
C PHE A 25 -9.09 -1.68 7.23
N GLU A 26 -9.72 -1.89 6.09
CA GLU A 26 -10.64 -3.00 5.86
C GLU A 26 -10.26 -3.82 4.61
N PRO A 27 -10.57 -5.12 4.57
CA PRO A 27 -10.49 -5.90 3.34
C PRO A 27 -11.37 -5.27 2.25
N GLY A 28 -10.78 -4.98 1.09
CA GLY A 28 -11.43 -4.26 0.01
C GLY A 28 -10.89 -2.85 -0.21
N ASP A 29 -10.22 -2.28 0.81
CA ASP A 29 -9.51 -1.01 0.66
C ASP A 29 -8.36 -1.13 -0.33
N SER A 30 -8.03 -0.02 -0.98
CA SER A 30 -6.97 0.04 -1.98
C SER A 30 -5.97 1.14 -1.66
N ILE A 31 -4.69 0.78 -1.63
CA ILE A 31 -3.60 1.74 -1.42
C ILE A 31 -3.35 2.47 -2.73
N VAL A 32 -3.79 3.73 -2.79
CA VAL A 32 -3.65 4.60 -3.97
C VAL A 32 -2.29 5.29 -4.00
N ALA A 33 -1.81 5.74 -2.84
CA ALA A 33 -0.53 6.41 -2.70
C ALA A 33 0.08 6.22 -1.30
N ILE A 34 1.41 6.25 -1.22
CA ILE A 34 2.20 6.25 0.01
C ILE A 34 3.11 7.48 -0.04
N ASN A 35 2.98 8.39 0.92
CA ASN A 35 3.76 9.64 0.95
C ASN A 35 3.73 10.43 -0.38
N GLY A 36 2.59 10.41 -1.10
CA GLY A 36 2.41 11.05 -2.40
C GLY A 36 2.93 10.25 -3.61
N SER A 37 3.62 9.13 -3.38
CA SER A 37 4.08 8.22 -4.44
C SER A 37 3.02 7.15 -4.74
N HIS A 38 2.77 6.86 -6.02
CA HIS A 38 1.78 5.88 -6.45
C HIS A 38 2.48 4.55 -6.77
N PRO A 39 2.44 3.54 -5.89
CA PRO A 39 3.11 2.27 -6.15
C PRO A 39 2.46 1.57 -7.35
N ARG A 40 3.28 1.06 -8.28
CA ARG A 40 2.78 0.32 -9.45
C ARG A 40 2.64 -1.16 -9.19
N ASP A 41 3.42 -1.68 -8.23
CA ASP A 41 3.45 -3.08 -7.84
C ASP A 41 3.87 -3.26 -6.36
N LEU A 42 4.02 -4.53 -5.95
CA LEU A 42 4.41 -4.88 -4.59
C LEU A 42 5.88 -4.57 -4.26
N ILE A 43 6.73 -4.38 -5.27
CA ILE A 43 8.13 -3.99 -5.07
C ILE A 43 8.17 -2.50 -4.72
N ASP A 44 7.48 -1.67 -5.49
CA ASP A 44 7.32 -0.24 -5.19
C ASP A 44 6.69 -0.05 -3.79
N TYR A 45 5.65 -0.82 -3.45
CA TYR A 45 5.05 -0.80 -2.11
C TYR A 45 6.07 -1.09 -1.00
N GLN A 46 6.82 -2.19 -1.11
CA GLN A 46 7.82 -2.56 -0.11
C GLN A 46 8.91 -1.51 0.02
N PHE A 47 9.39 -0.98 -1.10
CA PHE A 47 10.38 0.09 -1.11
C PHE A 47 9.87 1.36 -0.43
N LEU A 48 8.64 1.79 -0.74
CA LEU A 48 8.02 2.99 -0.15
C LEU A 48 7.68 2.82 1.34
N CYS A 49 7.39 1.60 1.79
CA CYS A 49 7.17 1.30 3.20
C CYS A 49 8.47 1.11 3.98
N ALA A 50 9.58 0.79 3.30
CA ALA A 50 10.88 0.56 3.90
C ALA A 50 11.64 1.85 4.22
N ASP A 51 10.94 2.95 4.50
CA ASP A 51 11.58 4.19 4.96
C ASP A 51 12.24 3.88 6.33
N GLU A 52 13.53 3.52 6.26
CA GLU A 52 14.37 3.23 7.41
C GLU A 52 14.46 4.50 8.24
N ILE A 53 13.89 4.46 9.45
CA ILE A 53 14.36 5.35 10.51
C ILE A 53 15.77 4.88 10.88
N LEU A 54 16.77 5.49 10.26
CA LEU A 54 18.15 5.52 10.77
C LEU A 54 18.21 6.33 12.07
#